data_AF-A0A011P495-F1
#
_entry.id   AF-A0A011P495-F1
#
_cell.length_a   1.000
_cell.length_b   1.000
_cell.length_c   1.000
_cell.angle_alpha   90.00
_cell.angle_beta   90.00
_cell.angle_gamma   90.00
#
_symmetry.space_group_name_H-M   'P 1'
#
loop_
_entity.id
_entity.type
_entity.pdbx_description
1 polymer ?
#
loop_
_entity_poly.entity_id
_entity_poly.type
_entity_poly.pdbx_seq_one_letter_code
_entity_poly.pdbx_strand_id
1 'polypeptide(L)'
;MRRCFPGTRTVFVDKVGQVPPGGVLVVWGMAPLPDDPPARLSVLRIEDGFLRSVGLGADLIRPMSWVVDSRGIYYDATQASDLEHLLAHASFDAALLERAAFLRKRIVNARLTKYNVGATAWQRPATAKHVILVPGQVESDASLAYGAPGIRTNIGLLRAVRAANPQAHVLYKPHPDVLARLRAKGAGEDQAQSICDEVVTDAAMGDLLLLVDEVHVLTSLAGFEALLRDKPVTCHGQPFYAGWGLTRDLVPVARRQRRLSLDELIAGALITYPLYFSRRGDGLITPEQALDELVGWRASAGLAVPWWRKCCRVILRRVVGVR
;
A
#
# COMPACT_ATOMS: atom_id res chain seq x y z
N MET A 1 -15.43 9.42 2.58
CA MET A 1 -15.85 9.96 3.89
C MET A 1 -17.33 9.73 4.19
N ARG A 2 -18.31 10.48 3.64
CA ARG A 2 -19.75 10.27 3.97
C ARG A 2 -20.24 8.82 3.78
N ARG A 3 -19.79 8.17 2.70
CA ARG A 3 -20.10 6.75 2.42
C ARG A 3 -19.51 5.76 3.43
N CYS A 4 -18.44 6.13 4.14
CA CYS A 4 -17.80 5.29 5.18
C CYS A 4 -18.62 5.24 6.47
N PHE A 5 -19.51 6.21 6.69
CA PHE A 5 -20.25 6.37 7.94
C PHE A 5 -21.75 6.58 7.65
N PRO A 6 -22.44 5.57 7.06
CA PRO A 6 -23.87 5.68 6.77
C PRO A 6 -24.66 5.93 8.06
N GLY A 7 -25.70 6.76 7.97
CA GLY A 7 -26.52 7.12 9.14
C GLY A 7 -25.91 8.18 10.07
N THR A 8 -24.71 8.70 9.76
CA THR A 8 -24.08 9.79 10.53
C THR A 8 -24.12 11.12 9.78
N ARG A 9 -24.14 12.24 10.53
CA ARG A 9 -23.97 13.58 9.97
C ARG A 9 -22.49 13.92 9.88
N THR A 10 -21.90 13.82 8.69
CA THR A 10 -20.52 14.26 8.45
C THR A 10 -20.45 15.77 8.26
N VAL A 11 -19.69 16.46 9.12
CA VAL A 11 -19.40 17.90 9.03
C VAL A 11 -17.90 18.08 8.88
N PHE A 12 -17.47 18.94 7.96
CA PHE A 12 -16.07 19.34 7.83
C PHE A 12 -15.81 20.52 8.77
N VAL A 13 -14.73 20.42 9.53
CA VAL A 13 -14.33 21.42 10.53
C VAL A 13 -12.89 21.85 10.25
N ASP A 14 -12.59 23.12 10.45
CA ASP A 14 -11.25 23.68 10.28
C ASP A 14 -10.43 23.59 11.56
N LYS A 15 -11.11 23.53 12.72
CA LYS A 15 -10.49 23.46 14.04
C LYS A 15 -11.11 22.33 14.85
N VAL A 16 -10.28 21.55 15.55
CA VAL A 16 -10.76 20.44 16.39
C VAL A 16 -11.71 20.90 17.49
N GLY A 17 -11.57 22.13 18.00
CA GLY A 17 -12.52 22.71 18.95
C GLY A 17 -13.96 22.88 18.42
N GLN A 18 -14.19 22.70 17.11
CA GLN A 18 -15.52 22.69 16.51
C GLN A 18 -16.17 21.29 16.54
N VAL A 19 -15.44 20.25 16.96
CA VAL A 19 -16.02 18.91 17.14
C VAL A 19 -16.94 18.96 18.36
N PRO A 20 -18.24 18.69 18.20
CA PRO A 20 -19.18 18.76 19.32
C PRO A 20 -18.88 17.67 20.36
N PRO A 21 -19.27 17.85 21.63
CA PRO A 21 -19.19 16.80 22.64
C PRO A 21 -19.86 15.51 22.15
N GLY A 22 -19.17 14.37 22.30
CA GLY A 22 -19.63 13.07 21.78
C GLY A 22 -19.45 12.87 20.27
N GLY A 23 -18.94 13.89 19.56
CA GLY A 23 -18.54 13.78 18.16
C GLY A 23 -17.27 12.94 17.98
N VAL A 24 -17.14 12.35 16.79
CA VAL A 24 -15.95 11.59 16.39
C VAL A 24 -15.18 12.40 15.36
N LEU A 25 -13.92 12.71 15.66
CA LEU A 25 -13.03 13.36 14.71
C LEU A 25 -12.49 12.31 13.73
N VAL A 26 -12.68 12.52 12.43
CA VAL A 26 -12.15 11.64 11.41
C VAL A 26 -11.05 12.37 10.66
N VAL A 27 -9.85 11.80 10.65
CA VAL A 27 -8.66 12.38 10.02
C VAL A 27 -8.07 11.44 8.97
N TRP A 28 -7.40 11.98 7.95
CA TRP A 28 -6.70 11.16 6.96
C TRP A 28 -5.32 10.76 7.47
N GLY A 29 -5.06 9.46 7.57
CA GLY A 29 -3.77 8.91 8.01
C GLY A 29 -3.25 9.54 9.30
N MET A 30 -2.01 9.99 9.27
CA MET A 30 -1.32 10.66 10.39
C MET A 30 -1.42 12.18 10.33
N ALA A 31 -2.52 12.73 9.80
CA ALA A 31 -2.77 14.16 9.91
C ALA A 31 -2.68 14.59 11.39
N PRO A 32 -1.98 15.72 11.68
CA PRO A 32 -1.67 16.12 13.04
C PRO A 32 -2.95 16.36 13.83
N LEU A 33 -2.94 15.90 15.08
CA LEU A 33 -3.93 16.27 16.08
C LEU A 33 -3.43 17.50 16.84
N PRO A 34 -4.33 18.33 17.39
CA PRO A 34 -3.93 19.48 18.22
C PRO A 34 -3.16 19.01 19.46
N ASP A 35 -2.25 19.85 19.94
CA ASP A 35 -1.42 19.57 21.11
C ASP A 35 -2.25 19.41 22.40
N ASP A 36 -3.41 20.06 22.48
CA ASP A 36 -4.37 19.97 23.58
C ASP A 36 -5.76 19.54 23.05
N PRO A 37 -5.99 18.24 22.82
CA PRO A 37 -7.28 17.75 22.36
C PRO A 37 -8.32 17.84 23.51
N PRO A 38 -9.60 18.12 23.21
CA PRO A 38 -10.66 18.08 24.22
C PRO A 38 -10.65 16.74 24.99
N ALA A 39 -10.90 16.80 26.30
CA ALA A 39 -11.03 15.60 27.11
C ALA A 39 -12.05 14.62 26.48
N ARG A 40 -11.60 13.39 26.17
CA ARG A 40 -12.38 12.31 25.52
C ARG A 40 -12.68 12.48 24.02
N LEU A 41 -11.79 13.12 23.25
CA LEU A 41 -11.89 13.13 21.79
C LEU A 41 -11.69 11.72 21.19
N SER A 42 -12.75 11.13 20.61
CA SER A 42 -12.65 9.92 19.81
C SER A 42 -12.13 10.25 18.41
N VAL A 43 -11.07 9.56 17.97
CA VAL A 43 -10.46 9.80 16.65
C VAL A 43 -10.51 8.53 15.80
N LEU A 44 -10.92 8.68 14.54
CA LEU A 44 -10.78 7.66 13.50
C LEU A 44 -9.81 8.12 12.44
N ARG A 45 -8.87 7.25 12.05
CA ARG A 45 -7.95 7.47 10.93
C ARG A 45 -8.47 6.73 9.70
N ILE A 46 -8.55 7.44 8.59
CA ILE A 46 -8.93 6.85 7.31
C ILE A 46 -7.77 6.88 6.33
N GLU A 47 -7.71 5.89 5.46
CA GLU A 47 -6.73 5.82 4.36
C GLU A 47 -7.35 5.06 3.18
N ASP A 48 -6.70 5.11 2.03
CA ASP A 48 -6.83 4.15 0.95
C ASP A 48 -6.58 2.72 1.48
N GLY A 49 -7.45 1.79 1.08
CA GLY A 49 -7.24 0.36 1.27
C GLY A 49 -6.33 -0.26 0.20
N PHE A 50 -6.15 -1.58 0.28
CA PHE A 50 -5.09 -2.27 -0.45
C PHE A 50 -5.43 -2.59 -1.92
N LEU A 51 -6.68 -2.97 -2.21
CA LEU A 51 -7.19 -3.11 -3.59
C LEU A 51 -7.81 -1.77 -4.05
N ARG A 52 -6.95 -0.89 -4.57
CA ARG A 52 -7.29 0.53 -4.66
C ARG A 52 -7.96 0.92 -5.97
N SER A 53 -7.25 0.85 -7.11
CA SER A 53 -7.71 1.47 -8.36
C SER A 53 -6.97 0.97 -9.61
N VAL A 54 -7.52 1.29 -10.79
CA VAL A 54 -6.78 1.31 -12.06
C VAL A 54 -6.27 2.73 -12.32
N GLY A 55 -4.96 2.93 -12.21
CA GLY A 55 -4.28 4.23 -12.22
C GLY A 55 -3.92 4.75 -10.81
N LEU A 56 -3.22 5.88 -10.79
CA LEU A 56 -2.61 6.46 -9.58
C LEU A 56 -3.59 7.34 -8.79
N GLY A 57 -3.38 7.44 -7.47
CA GLY A 57 -4.18 8.33 -6.60
C GLY A 57 -4.01 9.81 -6.93
N ALA A 58 -2.79 10.20 -7.33
CA ALA A 58 -2.47 11.55 -7.79
C ALA A 58 -3.19 11.94 -9.10
N ASP A 59 -3.90 10.99 -9.75
CA ASP A 59 -4.79 11.25 -10.89
C ASP A 59 -6.24 11.52 -10.49
N LEU A 60 -6.48 11.77 -9.20
CA LEU A 60 -7.82 11.96 -8.60
C LEU A 60 -8.74 10.76 -8.80
N ILE A 61 -8.12 9.60 -8.94
CA ILE A 61 -8.84 8.37 -9.14
C ILE A 61 -9.37 7.93 -7.78
N ARG A 62 -10.69 8.03 -7.63
CA ARG A 62 -11.39 7.62 -6.41
C ARG A 62 -11.07 6.15 -6.10
N PRO A 63 -10.53 5.87 -4.90
CA PRO A 63 -10.22 4.51 -4.46
C PRO A 63 -11.52 3.73 -4.23
N MET A 64 -11.49 2.44 -4.57
CA MET A 64 -12.59 1.50 -4.29
C MET A 64 -12.51 0.95 -2.87
N SER A 65 -11.33 0.91 -2.28
CA SER A 65 -11.06 0.37 -0.95
C SER A 65 -10.63 1.47 0.00
N TRP A 66 -11.15 1.43 1.22
CA TRP A 66 -10.90 2.40 2.30
C TRP A 66 -10.68 1.65 3.59
N VAL A 67 -9.81 2.16 4.45
CA VAL A 67 -9.66 1.66 5.82
C VAL A 67 -10.14 2.71 6.81
N VAL A 68 -10.65 2.26 7.94
CA VAL A 68 -11.07 3.09 9.07
C VAL A 68 -10.48 2.44 10.31
N ASP A 69 -9.62 3.16 11.03
CA ASP A 69 -8.88 2.64 12.17
C ASP A 69 -9.07 3.57 13.38
N SER A 70 -9.49 2.99 14.49
CA SER A 70 -9.82 3.66 15.75
C SER A 70 -8.67 3.64 16.77
N ARG A 71 -7.62 2.85 16.52
CA ARG A 71 -6.47 2.70 17.44
C ARG A 71 -5.22 3.40 16.92
N GLY A 72 -5.03 3.40 15.61
CA GLY A 72 -3.85 3.92 14.97
C GLY A 72 -4.06 3.94 13.46
N ILE A 73 -3.10 3.43 12.70
CA ILE A 73 -3.25 3.16 11.28
C ILE A 73 -2.29 2.05 10.85
N TYR A 74 -2.66 1.22 9.87
CA TYR A 74 -1.94 -0.01 9.52
C TYR A 74 -0.44 0.15 9.24
N TYR A 75 0.01 1.30 8.74
CA TYR A 75 1.42 1.53 8.41
C TYR A 75 2.23 2.11 9.58
N ASP A 76 1.59 2.48 10.68
CA ASP A 76 2.25 2.99 11.87
C ASP A 76 2.74 1.83 12.75
N ALA A 77 4.05 1.63 12.76
CA ALA A 77 4.69 0.61 13.55
C ALA A 77 5.10 1.10 14.94
N THR A 78 4.75 2.31 15.36
CA THR A 78 5.07 2.82 16.70
C THR A 78 4.05 2.43 17.76
N GLN A 79 2.83 2.09 17.33
CA GLN A 79 1.72 1.64 18.18
C GLN A 79 0.89 0.55 17.48
N ALA A 80 -0.06 -0.04 18.20
CA ALA A 80 -1.00 -1.01 17.61
C ALA A 80 -2.09 -0.30 16.79
N SER A 81 -2.51 -0.95 15.70
CA SER A 81 -3.63 -0.51 14.86
C SER A 81 -4.80 -1.48 14.99
N ASP A 82 -5.99 -1.13 14.48
CA ASP A 82 -7.12 -2.06 14.45
C ASP A 82 -6.81 -3.31 13.60
N LEU A 83 -6.12 -3.14 12.47
CA LEU A 83 -5.63 -4.28 11.68
C LEU A 83 -4.69 -5.18 12.49
N GLU A 84 -3.73 -4.60 13.21
CA GLU A 84 -2.83 -5.41 14.03
C GLU A 84 -3.57 -6.16 15.13
N HIS A 85 -4.51 -5.50 15.80
CA HIS A 85 -5.31 -6.16 16.83
C HIS A 85 -6.17 -7.28 16.24
N LEU A 86 -6.80 -7.05 15.09
CA LEU A 86 -7.55 -8.06 14.37
C LEU A 86 -6.66 -9.28 14.08
N LEU A 87 -5.47 -9.07 13.50
CA LEU A 87 -4.53 -10.13 13.16
C LEU A 87 -3.98 -10.86 14.40
N ALA A 88 -3.76 -10.14 15.50
CA ALA A 88 -3.26 -10.74 16.74
C ALA A 88 -4.30 -11.61 17.44
N HIS A 89 -5.57 -11.20 17.47
CA HIS A 89 -6.55 -11.76 18.40
C HIS A 89 -7.77 -12.44 17.76
N ALA A 90 -8.06 -12.21 16.48
CA ALA A 90 -9.22 -12.83 15.85
C ALA A 90 -9.01 -14.33 15.56
N SER A 91 -10.10 -15.08 15.66
CA SER A 91 -10.20 -16.43 15.11
C SER A 91 -10.68 -16.35 13.67
N PHE A 92 -9.94 -16.98 12.76
CA PHE A 92 -10.31 -17.10 11.35
C PHE A 92 -10.82 -18.52 11.10
N ASP A 93 -12.13 -18.66 10.90
CA ASP A 93 -12.74 -19.98 10.64
C ASP A 93 -12.37 -20.51 9.24
N ALA A 94 -12.61 -21.82 9.03
CA ALA A 94 -12.24 -22.49 7.79
C ALA A 94 -12.91 -21.88 6.55
N ALA A 95 -14.16 -21.40 6.67
CA ALA A 95 -14.89 -20.79 5.56
C ALA A 95 -14.28 -19.44 5.15
N LEU A 96 -13.88 -18.63 6.13
CA LEU A 96 -13.20 -17.36 5.88
C LEU A 96 -11.82 -17.56 5.28
N LEU A 97 -11.08 -18.59 5.72
CA LEU A 97 -9.78 -18.96 5.14
C LEU A 97 -9.92 -19.47 3.70
N GLU A 98 -10.92 -20.29 3.41
CA GLU A 98 -11.22 -20.74 2.03
C GLU A 98 -11.58 -19.55 1.13
N ARG A 99 -12.40 -18.62 1.63
CA ARG A 99 -12.73 -17.37 0.94
C ARG A 99 -11.48 -16.52 0.68
N ALA A 100 -10.58 -16.38 1.65
CA ALA A 100 -9.32 -15.67 1.49
C ALA A 100 -8.42 -16.30 0.43
N ALA A 101 -8.27 -17.63 0.45
CA ALA A 101 -7.50 -18.37 -0.54
C ALA A 101 -8.09 -18.22 -1.95
N PHE A 102 -9.41 -18.26 -2.09
CA PHE A 102 -10.08 -18.04 -3.38
C PHE A 102 -9.87 -16.61 -3.89
N LEU A 103 -10.09 -15.60 -3.03
CA LEU A 103 -9.86 -14.19 -3.37
C LEU A 103 -8.41 -13.96 -3.82
N ARG A 104 -7.44 -14.53 -3.10
CA ARG A 104 -6.02 -14.50 -3.43
C ARG A 104 -5.75 -15.04 -4.83
N LYS A 105 -6.22 -16.25 -5.14
CA LYS A 105 -6.06 -16.88 -6.45
C LYS A 105 -6.61 -15.97 -7.55
N ARG A 106 -7.78 -15.36 -7.33
CA ARG A 106 -8.38 -14.44 -8.30
C ARG A 106 -7.54 -13.17 -8.51
N ILE A 107 -7.01 -12.55 -7.45
CA ILE A 107 -6.14 -11.37 -7.54
C ILE A 107 -4.88 -11.68 -8.35
N VAL A 108 -4.23 -12.81 -8.05
CA VAL A 108 -3.00 -13.27 -8.72
C VAL A 108 -3.27 -13.57 -10.19
N ASN A 109 -4.30 -14.35 -10.52
CA ASN A 109 -4.68 -14.68 -11.90
C ASN A 109 -5.04 -13.44 -12.71
N ALA A 110 -5.67 -12.46 -12.07
CA ALA A 110 -5.99 -11.19 -12.69
C ALA A 110 -4.77 -10.26 -12.82
N ARG A 111 -3.58 -10.62 -12.31
CA ARG A 111 -2.37 -9.78 -12.29
C ARG A 111 -2.61 -8.41 -11.65
N LEU A 112 -3.50 -8.31 -10.67
CA LEU A 112 -3.82 -7.02 -10.06
C LEU A 112 -2.78 -6.63 -9.01
N THR A 113 -2.59 -5.31 -8.91
CA THR A 113 -1.77 -4.60 -7.93
C THR A 113 -2.48 -3.31 -7.50
N LYS A 114 -1.94 -2.54 -6.56
CA LYS A 114 -2.56 -1.32 -6.00
C LYS A 114 -3.00 -0.34 -7.09
N TYR A 115 -2.14 -0.13 -8.09
CA TYR A 115 -2.35 0.88 -9.13
C TYR A 115 -2.65 0.29 -10.51
N ASN A 116 -2.31 -0.98 -10.78
CA ASN A 116 -2.55 -1.63 -12.07
C ASN A 116 -1.99 -0.82 -13.27
N VAL A 117 -0.77 -0.29 -13.11
CA VAL A 117 -0.04 0.51 -14.12
C VAL A 117 1.19 -0.24 -14.66
N GLY A 118 1.74 0.26 -15.77
CA GLY A 118 2.83 -0.36 -16.52
C GLY A 118 2.30 -1.10 -17.74
N ALA A 119 3.00 -1.00 -18.86
CA ALA A 119 2.55 -1.56 -20.14
C ALA A 119 3.51 -2.62 -20.70
N THR A 120 4.77 -2.62 -20.26
CA THR A 120 5.81 -3.47 -20.84
C THR A 120 5.98 -4.76 -20.05
N ALA A 121 6.10 -5.89 -20.75
CA ALA A 121 6.55 -7.14 -20.15
C ALA A 121 8.07 -7.08 -19.97
N TRP A 122 8.55 -7.16 -18.72
CA TRP A 122 9.97 -7.32 -18.46
C TRP A 122 10.39 -8.77 -18.75
N GLN A 123 11.57 -8.95 -19.34
CA GLN A 123 12.13 -10.27 -19.62
C GLN A 123 13.27 -10.55 -18.67
N ARG A 124 13.21 -11.72 -18.03
CA ARG A 124 14.27 -12.15 -17.12
C ARG A 124 15.57 -12.42 -17.89
N PRO A 125 16.71 -11.83 -17.50
CA PRO A 125 17.99 -12.13 -18.11
C PRO A 125 18.31 -13.62 -17.99
N ALA A 126 18.65 -14.27 -19.09
CA ALA A 126 18.93 -15.72 -19.12
C ALA A 126 20.12 -16.12 -18.23
N THR A 127 21.03 -15.19 -17.97
CA THR A 127 22.21 -15.39 -17.11
C THR A 127 21.92 -15.20 -15.61
N ALA A 128 20.76 -14.62 -15.25
CA ALA A 128 20.42 -14.31 -13.87
C ALA A 128 19.93 -15.54 -13.10
N LYS A 129 20.82 -16.07 -12.24
CA LYS A 129 20.50 -17.21 -11.37
C LYS A 129 19.52 -16.87 -10.25
N HIS A 130 19.62 -15.66 -9.70
CA HIS A 130 18.77 -15.17 -8.61
C HIS A 130 18.46 -13.68 -8.84
N VAL A 131 17.18 -13.32 -8.83
CA VAL A 131 16.68 -11.98 -9.18
C VAL A 131 15.93 -11.38 -7.99
N ILE A 132 16.40 -10.21 -7.54
CA ILE A 132 15.83 -9.50 -6.40
C ILE A 132 15.17 -8.21 -6.87
N LEU A 133 13.89 -8.02 -6.56
CA LEU A 133 13.22 -6.75 -6.78
C LEU A 133 13.32 -5.84 -5.57
N VAL A 134 13.73 -4.59 -5.81
CA VAL A 134 13.71 -3.49 -4.85
C VAL A 134 12.76 -2.40 -5.36
N PRO A 135 11.50 -2.37 -4.89
CA PRO A 135 10.55 -1.33 -5.26
C PRO A 135 10.85 -0.03 -4.50
N GLY A 136 11.04 1.06 -5.22
CA GLY A 136 11.16 2.40 -4.66
C GLY A 136 9.84 2.89 -4.06
N GLN A 137 9.95 3.74 -3.04
CA GLN A 137 8.85 4.41 -2.37
C GLN A 137 9.01 5.93 -2.47
N VAL A 138 7.94 6.68 -2.21
CA VAL A 138 8.09 8.13 -2.01
C VAL A 138 8.73 8.33 -0.63
N GLU A 139 9.92 8.94 -0.55
CA GLU A 139 10.66 9.04 0.73
C GLU A 139 9.92 9.86 1.81
N SER A 140 9.01 10.74 1.41
CA SER A 140 8.14 11.50 2.32
C SER A 140 6.86 10.76 2.72
N ASP A 141 6.69 9.49 2.36
CA ASP A 141 5.49 8.70 2.69
C ASP A 141 5.41 8.45 4.19
N ALA A 142 4.21 8.59 4.78
CA ALA A 142 3.98 8.35 6.19
C ALA A 142 4.33 6.91 6.62
N SER A 143 4.17 5.93 5.73
CA SER A 143 4.58 4.55 5.98
C SER A 143 6.09 4.39 6.17
N LEU A 144 6.93 5.29 5.66
CA LEU A 144 8.36 5.32 5.99
C LEU A 144 8.61 6.04 7.31
N ALA A 145 7.97 7.19 7.53
CA ALA A 145 8.12 7.96 8.76
C ALA A 145 7.76 7.15 10.02
N TYR A 146 6.68 6.38 9.95
CA TYR A 146 6.14 5.61 11.09
C TYR A 146 6.40 4.10 11.01
N GLY A 147 6.86 3.60 9.86
CA GLY A 147 7.09 2.17 9.66
C GLY A 147 8.55 1.79 9.40
N ALA A 148 9.48 2.72 9.25
CA ALA A 148 10.89 2.41 8.99
C ALA A 148 11.80 2.97 10.09
N PRO A 149 12.05 2.24 11.19
CA PRO A 149 12.91 2.71 12.29
C PRO A 149 14.40 2.84 11.92
N GLY A 150 14.85 2.18 10.84
CA GLY A 150 16.24 2.20 10.38
C GLY A 150 16.42 2.96 9.06
N ILE A 151 16.71 2.22 7.98
CA ILE A 151 16.86 2.79 6.64
C ILE A 151 15.54 3.48 6.23
N ARG A 152 15.61 4.71 5.69
CA ARG A 152 14.44 5.49 5.26
C ARG A 152 14.53 6.04 3.83
N THR A 153 15.58 5.68 3.11
CA THR A 153 15.86 6.17 1.75
C THR A 153 15.90 5.02 0.77
N ASN A 154 15.47 5.26 -0.48
CA ASN A 154 15.50 4.26 -1.54
C ASN A 154 16.93 3.78 -1.84
N ILE A 155 17.88 4.71 -1.89
CA ILE A 155 19.31 4.38 -2.11
C ILE A 155 19.90 3.61 -0.93
N GLY A 156 19.55 3.97 0.30
CA GLY A 156 19.96 3.22 1.48
C GLY A 156 19.48 1.77 1.42
N LEU A 157 18.22 1.54 1.03
CA LEU A 157 17.69 0.19 0.82
C LEU A 157 18.48 -0.53 -0.29
N LEU A 158 18.65 0.11 -1.45
CA LEU A 158 19.32 -0.50 -2.59
C LEU A 158 20.77 -0.90 -2.27
N ARG A 159 21.51 -0.07 -1.53
CA ARG A 159 22.85 -0.38 -1.04
C ARG A 159 22.86 -1.54 -0.05
N ALA A 160 21.92 -1.58 0.90
CA ALA A 160 21.81 -2.68 1.85
C ALA A 160 21.51 -4.01 1.15
N VAL A 161 20.61 -3.98 0.14
CA VAL A 161 20.27 -5.16 -0.66
C VAL A 161 21.47 -5.64 -1.47
N ARG A 162 22.19 -4.73 -2.15
CA ARG A 162 23.40 -5.07 -2.92
C ARG A 162 24.49 -5.65 -2.01
N ALA A 163 24.74 -5.03 -0.86
CA ALA A 163 25.76 -5.49 0.08
C ALA A 163 25.45 -6.90 0.63
N ALA A 164 24.18 -7.18 0.92
CA ALA A 164 23.74 -8.50 1.39
C ALA A 164 23.70 -9.55 0.28
N ASN A 165 23.57 -9.14 -0.99
CA ASN A 165 23.43 -10.04 -2.13
C ASN A 165 24.35 -9.65 -3.30
N PRO A 166 25.69 -9.84 -3.15
CA PRO A 166 26.66 -9.36 -4.14
C PRO A 166 26.51 -9.99 -5.53
N GLN A 167 26.06 -11.25 -5.57
CA GLN A 167 25.95 -12.03 -6.81
C GLN A 167 24.55 -12.06 -7.42
N ALA A 168 23.55 -11.50 -6.73
CA ALA A 168 22.19 -11.48 -7.23
C ALA A 168 22.01 -10.41 -8.31
N HIS A 169 21.07 -10.66 -9.22
CA HIS A 169 20.62 -9.66 -10.18
C HIS A 169 19.57 -8.76 -9.51
N VAL A 170 19.98 -7.56 -9.11
CA VAL A 170 19.16 -6.60 -8.38
C VAL A 170 18.46 -5.67 -9.35
N LEU A 171 17.13 -5.68 -9.31
CA LEU A 171 16.25 -4.79 -10.07
C LEU A 171 15.75 -3.67 -9.16
N TYR A 172 15.99 -2.42 -9.53
CA TYR A 172 15.35 -1.29 -8.88
C TYR A 172 14.15 -0.83 -9.70
N LYS A 173 12.95 -0.79 -9.10
CA LYS A 173 11.75 -0.25 -9.74
C LYS A 173 11.33 1.04 -9.04
N PRO A 174 11.62 2.24 -9.59
CA PRO A 174 11.22 3.51 -8.98
C PRO A 174 9.71 3.61 -8.78
N HIS A 175 9.28 4.39 -7.77
CA HIS A 175 7.86 4.58 -7.50
C HIS A 175 7.14 5.28 -8.68
N PRO A 176 5.95 4.83 -9.11
CA PRO A 176 5.26 5.41 -10.26
C PRO A 176 4.92 6.90 -10.09
N ASP A 177 4.60 7.36 -8.89
CA ASP A 177 4.37 8.81 -8.64
C ASP A 177 5.66 9.65 -8.82
N VAL A 178 6.84 9.08 -8.56
CA VAL A 178 8.12 9.76 -8.81
C VAL A 178 8.39 9.83 -10.32
N LEU A 179 8.16 8.72 -11.03
CA LEU A 179 8.29 8.68 -12.50
C LEU A 179 7.32 9.64 -13.20
N ALA A 180 6.10 9.75 -12.69
CA ALA A 180 5.10 10.70 -13.17
C ALA A 180 5.38 12.16 -12.73
N ARG A 181 6.47 12.41 -12.00
CA ARG A 181 6.86 13.69 -11.40
C ARG A 181 5.78 14.27 -10.48
N LEU A 182 4.93 13.42 -9.91
CA LEU A 182 3.86 13.76 -8.98
C LEU A 182 4.39 13.90 -7.54
N ARG A 183 5.52 13.27 -7.25
CA ARG A 183 6.27 13.38 -5.99
C ARG A 183 7.74 13.65 -6.25
N ALA A 184 8.41 14.25 -5.26
CA ALA A 184 9.85 14.46 -5.31
C ALA A 184 10.59 13.13 -5.37
N LYS A 185 11.69 13.11 -6.11
CA LYS A 185 12.62 11.99 -6.15
C LYS A 185 13.38 11.92 -4.83
N GLY A 186 13.68 10.72 -4.37
CA GLY A 186 14.47 10.50 -3.16
C GLY A 186 15.91 10.98 -3.30
N ALA A 187 16.56 11.24 -2.17
CA ALA A 187 17.91 11.77 -2.13
C ALA A 187 18.91 10.78 -2.78
N GLY A 188 19.61 11.25 -3.82
CA GLY A 188 20.64 10.47 -4.50
C GLY A 188 20.11 9.34 -5.39
N GLU A 189 18.81 9.23 -5.64
CA GLU A 189 18.23 8.17 -6.49
C GLU A 189 18.76 8.15 -7.94
N ASP A 190 19.40 9.23 -8.42
CA ASP A 190 20.13 9.23 -9.70
C ASP A 190 21.28 8.21 -9.72
N GLN A 191 21.79 7.82 -8.55
CA GLN A 191 22.87 6.84 -8.41
C GLN A 191 22.37 5.39 -8.52
N ALA A 192 21.06 5.14 -8.61
CA ALA A 192 20.52 3.78 -8.57
C ALA A 192 21.15 2.85 -9.61
N GLN A 193 21.37 3.34 -10.83
CA GLN A 193 22.00 2.58 -11.92
C GLN A 193 23.43 2.10 -11.61
N SER A 194 24.13 2.76 -10.69
CA SER A 194 25.48 2.34 -10.27
C SER A 194 25.48 1.28 -9.16
N ILE A 195 24.31 0.96 -8.59
CA ILE A 195 24.15 0.08 -7.42
C ILE A 195 23.40 -1.20 -7.79
N CYS A 196 22.38 -1.10 -8.64
CA CYS A 196 21.60 -2.22 -9.15
C CYS A 196 22.06 -2.64 -10.56
N ASP A 197 21.64 -3.83 -11.00
CA ASP A 197 21.93 -4.30 -12.35
C ASP A 197 21.00 -3.65 -13.39
N GLU A 198 19.75 -3.35 -13.02
CA GLU A 198 18.77 -2.74 -13.91
C GLU A 198 17.79 -1.83 -13.17
N VAL A 199 17.42 -0.71 -13.79
CA VAL A 199 16.34 0.17 -13.34
C VAL A 199 15.11 -0.01 -14.22
N VAL A 200 14.04 -0.58 -13.68
CA VAL A 200 12.83 -0.98 -14.42
C VAL A 200 11.70 0.03 -14.21
N THR A 201 11.46 0.89 -15.19
CA THR A 201 10.48 2.00 -15.05
C THR A 201 9.06 1.63 -15.48
N ASP A 202 8.87 0.96 -16.62
CA ASP A 202 7.55 0.74 -17.23
C ASP A 202 6.98 -0.68 -17.10
N ALA A 203 7.69 -1.60 -16.43
CA ALA A 203 7.16 -2.95 -16.25
C ALA A 203 5.93 -2.99 -15.35
N ALA A 204 4.90 -3.72 -15.75
CA ALA A 204 3.73 -3.97 -14.93
C ALA A 204 4.11 -4.76 -13.68
N MET A 205 3.83 -4.21 -12.49
CA MET A 205 4.24 -4.82 -11.21
C MET A 205 3.66 -6.24 -11.05
N GLY A 206 2.42 -6.46 -11.51
CA GLY A 206 1.75 -7.75 -11.40
C GLY A 206 2.45 -8.87 -12.17
N ASP A 207 3.06 -8.56 -13.32
CA ASP A 207 3.86 -9.49 -14.13
C ASP A 207 5.29 -9.60 -13.61
N LEU A 208 5.91 -8.47 -13.26
CA LEU A 208 7.26 -8.43 -12.74
C LEU A 208 7.40 -9.32 -11.50
N LEU A 209 6.44 -9.24 -10.56
CA LEU A 209 6.45 -10.07 -9.35
C LEU A 209 6.43 -11.57 -9.64
N LEU A 210 5.91 -12.04 -10.78
CA LEU A 210 5.93 -13.46 -11.13
C LEU A 210 7.33 -13.93 -11.57
N LEU A 211 8.12 -13.03 -12.13
CA LEU A 211 9.40 -13.33 -12.79
C LEU A 211 10.63 -13.17 -11.89
N VAL A 212 10.50 -12.44 -10.79
CA VAL A 212 11.57 -12.27 -9.77
C VAL A 212 11.54 -13.41 -8.75
N ASP A 213 12.66 -13.65 -8.08
CA ASP A 213 12.77 -14.72 -7.08
C ASP A 213 12.41 -14.24 -5.68
N GLU A 214 12.76 -13.00 -5.33
CA GLU A 214 12.43 -12.40 -4.03
C GLU A 214 12.28 -10.88 -4.11
N VAL A 215 11.68 -10.30 -3.07
CA VAL A 215 11.42 -8.85 -2.99
C VAL A 215 11.97 -8.29 -1.68
N HIS A 216 12.76 -7.23 -1.77
CA HIS A 216 13.30 -6.52 -0.62
C HIS A 216 12.64 -5.15 -0.51
N VAL A 217 11.99 -4.89 0.62
CA VAL A 217 11.18 -3.68 0.82
C VAL A 217 11.57 -2.96 2.10
N LEU A 218 11.33 -1.65 2.15
CA LEU A 218 11.17 -0.95 3.43
C LEU A 218 9.78 -1.24 3.98
N THR A 219 8.77 -0.49 3.52
CA THR A 219 7.38 -0.60 4.00
C THR A 219 6.34 -0.67 2.87
N SER A 220 6.81 -0.79 1.62
CA SER A 220 5.97 -0.76 0.42
C SER A 220 4.89 -1.83 0.43
N LEU A 221 3.68 -1.52 -0.05
CA LEU A 221 2.64 -2.53 -0.25
C LEU A 221 3.09 -3.63 -1.24
N ALA A 222 4.07 -3.36 -2.10
CA ALA A 222 4.62 -4.33 -3.03
C ALA A 222 5.13 -5.61 -2.35
N GLY A 223 5.60 -5.54 -1.09
CA GLY A 223 5.97 -6.74 -0.33
C GLY A 223 4.76 -7.61 0.00
N PHE A 224 3.61 -7.02 0.36
CA PHE A 224 2.37 -7.79 0.52
C PHE A 224 1.92 -8.41 -0.81
N GLU A 225 2.00 -7.66 -1.91
CA GLU A 225 1.66 -8.18 -3.24
C GLU A 225 2.56 -9.33 -3.70
N ALA A 226 3.82 -9.33 -3.26
CA ALA A 226 4.77 -10.42 -3.45
C ALA A 226 4.37 -11.65 -2.63
N LEU A 227 3.98 -11.47 -1.35
CA LEU A 227 3.44 -12.56 -0.52
C LEU A 227 2.22 -13.21 -1.18
N LEU A 228 1.30 -12.43 -1.75
CA LEU A 228 0.13 -12.99 -2.48
C LEU A 228 0.55 -13.96 -3.60
N ARG A 229 1.77 -13.84 -4.13
CA ARG A 229 2.35 -14.65 -5.23
C ARG A 229 3.38 -15.68 -4.73
N ASP A 230 3.38 -16.00 -3.43
CA ASP A 230 4.33 -16.92 -2.78
C ASP A 230 5.80 -16.51 -2.98
N LYS A 231 6.09 -15.21 -3.13
CA LYS A 231 7.47 -14.73 -3.24
C LYS A 231 8.06 -14.50 -1.86
N PRO A 232 9.28 -14.98 -1.57
CA PRO A 232 10.05 -14.56 -0.41
C PRO A 232 10.15 -13.04 -0.33
N VAL A 233 9.94 -12.50 0.87
CA VAL A 233 10.01 -11.06 1.13
C VAL A 233 10.93 -10.80 2.31
N THR A 234 11.91 -9.92 2.10
CA THR A 234 12.76 -9.37 3.16
C THR A 234 12.33 -7.94 3.50
N CYS A 235 11.92 -7.72 4.74
CA CYS A 235 11.49 -6.41 5.25
C CYS A 235 12.64 -5.71 5.98
N HIS A 236 13.06 -4.56 5.46
CA HIS A 236 14.01 -3.63 6.07
C HIS A 236 13.31 -2.57 6.93
N GLY A 237 12.00 -2.44 6.78
CA GLY A 237 11.11 -1.71 7.69
C GLY A 237 10.13 -2.65 8.39
N GLN A 238 9.04 -2.07 8.89
CA GLN A 238 8.01 -2.70 9.70
C GLN A 238 6.60 -2.50 9.10
N PRO A 239 6.37 -2.88 7.83
CA PRO A 239 5.04 -2.79 7.23
C PRO A 239 4.02 -3.65 7.99
N PHE A 240 2.72 -3.44 7.76
CA PHE A 240 1.65 -4.14 8.48
C PHE A 240 1.73 -5.69 8.40
N TYR A 241 2.33 -6.21 7.32
CA TYR A 241 2.47 -7.64 7.05
C TYR A 241 3.79 -8.25 7.58
N ALA A 242 4.70 -7.45 8.14
CA ALA A 242 5.91 -7.94 8.81
C ALA A 242 5.62 -8.40 10.24
N GLY A 243 6.45 -9.29 10.79
CA GLY A 243 6.36 -9.76 12.19
C GLY A 243 5.39 -10.93 12.42
N TRP A 244 4.76 -11.45 11.36
CA TRP A 244 3.79 -12.57 11.46
C TRP A 244 4.37 -13.92 11.03
N GLY A 245 5.69 -13.99 10.78
CA GLY A 245 6.38 -15.21 10.34
C GLY A 245 6.27 -15.52 8.84
N LEU A 246 5.70 -14.60 8.04
CA LEU A 246 5.57 -14.72 6.58
C LEU A 246 6.71 -14.02 5.82
N THR A 247 7.52 -13.23 6.50
CA THR A 247 8.60 -12.41 5.94
C THR A 247 9.89 -12.65 6.70
N ARG A 248 11.03 -12.39 6.04
CA ARG A 248 12.31 -12.23 6.73
C ARG A 248 12.41 -10.79 7.22
N ASP A 249 12.21 -10.59 8.52
CA ASP A 249 12.24 -9.25 9.12
C ASP A 249 13.63 -8.92 9.64
N LEU A 250 14.27 -7.89 9.07
CA LEU A 250 15.56 -7.40 9.54
C LEU A 250 15.42 -6.45 10.74
N VAL A 251 14.24 -5.84 10.88
CA VAL A 251 13.89 -5.01 12.03
C VAL A 251 12.54 -5.49 12.58
N PRO A 252 12.50 -6.54 13.40
CA PRO A 252 11.27 -7.15 13.86
C PRO A 252 10.44 -6.21 14.73
N VAL A 253 9.12 -6.40 14.71
CA VAL A 253 8.17 -5.67 15.57
C VAL A 253 7.92 -6.50 16.83
N ALA A 254 8.50 -6.10 17.97
CA ALA A 254 8.49 -6.91 19.20
C ALA A 254 7.09 -7.30 19.72
N ARG A 255 6.07 -6.47 19.45
CA ARG A 255 4.67 -6.71 19.85
C ARG A 255 3.93 -7.75 19.00
N ARG A 256 4.41 -8.04 17.78
CA ARG A 256 3.81 -9.04 16.89
C ARG A 256 4.43 -10.39 17.18
N GLN A 257 3.76 -11.19 18.02
CA GLN A 257 4.28 -12.48 18.50
C GLN A 257 3.55 -13.69 17.91
N ARG A 258 2.37 -13.48 17.32
CA ARG A 258 1.60 -14.55 16.66
C ARG A 258 2.21 -14.85 15.29
N ARG A 259 2.25 -16.13 14.94
CA ARG A 259 2.50 -16.56 13.56
C ARG A 259 1.17 -16.72 12.83
N LEU A 260 1.11 -16.23 11.60
CA LEU A 260 -0.06 -16.34 10.73
C LEU A 260 0.27 -17.18 9.50
N SER A 261 -0.72 -17.92 9.02
CA SER A 261 -0.77 -18.34 7.62
C SER A 261 -1.02 -17.13 6.72
N LEU A 262 -0.67 -17.27 5.44
CA LEU A 262 -0.92 -16.21 4.47
C LEU A 262 -2.43 -15.95 4.29
N ASP A 263 -3.26 -16.98 4.39
CA ASP A 263 -4.71 -16.83 4.26
C ASP A 263 -5.33 -16.12 5.47
N GLU A 264 -4.79 -16.28 6.69
CA GLU A 264 -5.20 -15.46 7.86
C GLU A 264 -4.84 -13.97 7.65
N LEU A 265 -3.62 -13.69 7.17
CA LEU A 265 -3.22 -12.31 6.85
C LEU A 265 -4.13 -11.69 5.78
N ILE A 266 -4.50 -12.47 4.76
CA ILE A 266 -5.39 -12.02 3.68
C ILE A 266 -6.82 -11.82 4.19
N ALA A 267 -7.33 -12.71 5.02
CA ALA A 267 -8.65 -12.56 5.64
C ALA A 267 -8.72 -11.26 6.44
N GLY A 268 -7.72 -11.00 7.29
CA GLY A 268 -7.64 -9.77 8.05
C GLY A 268 -7.51 -8.52 7.16
N ALA A 269 -6.51 -8.51 6.28
CA ALA A 269 -6.13 -7.32 5.53
C ALA A 269 -7.04 -7.01 4.34
N LEU A 270 -7.59 -8.01 3.64
CA LEU A 270 -8.39 -7.80 2.44
C LEU A 270 -9.89 -8.02 2.63
N ILE A 271 -10.33 -8.75 3.65
CA ILE A 271 -11.75 -9.07 3.83
C ILE A 271 -12.36 -8.27 4.99
N THR A 272 -11.75 -8.34 6.17
CA THR A 272 -12.38 -7.85 7.41
C THR A 272 -12.06 -6.39 7.71
N TYR A 273 -10.81 -5.97 7.50
CA TYR A 273 -10.36 -4.62 7.85
C TYR A 273 -10.84 -3.49 6.90
N PRO A 274 -10.79 -3.64 5.56
CA PRO A 274 -11.18 -2.57 4.65
C PRO A 274 -12.68 -2.57 4.30
N LEU A 275 -13.20 -1.38 4.00
CA LEU A 275 -14.48 -1.15 3.35
C LEU A 275 -14.28 -1.05 1.84
N TYR A 276 -15.19 -1.63 1.05
CA TYR A 276 -15.19 -1.51 -0.40
C TYR A 276 -16.43 -0.80 -0.92
N PHE A 277 -16.27 0.07 -1.91
CA PHE A 277 -17.33 0.84 -2.53
C PHE A 277 -17.39 0.59 -4.03
N SER A 278 -18.60 0.32 -4.53
CA SER A 278 -18.84 0.22 -5.98
C SER A 278 -18.54 1.55 -6.67
N ARG A 279 -17.95 1.46 -7.86
CA ARG A 279 -17.81 2.57 -8.80
C ARG A 279 -19.08 2.82 -9.60
N ARG A 280 -19.93 1.79 -9.74
CA ARG A 280 -21.14 1.82 -10.58
C ARG A 280 -22.40 2.15 -9.78
N GLY A 281 -22.38 1.94 -8.47
CA GLY A 281 -23.52 2.19 -7.60
C GLY A 281 -23.18 2.85 -6.27
N ASP A 282 -24.24 3.15 -5.53
CA ASP A 282 -24.18 3.70 -4.18
C ASP A 282 -24.34 2.58 -3.16
N GLY A 283 -23.20 2.04 -2.70
CA GLY A 283 -23.22 0.98 -1.69
C GLY A 283 -21.84 0.49 -1.30
N LEU A 284 -21.80 -0.25 -0.18
CA LEU A 284 -20.70 -1.14 0.17
C LEU A 284 -20.79 -2.40 -0.69
N ILE A 285 -19.65 -2.92 -1.09
CA ILE A 285 -19.52 -4.17 -1.83
C ILE A 285 -18.53 -5.09 -1.13
N THR A 286 -18.49 -6.35 -1.53
CA THR A 286 -17.47 -7.28 -1.05
C THR A 286 -16.13 -7.06 -1.78
N PRO A 287 -14.99 -7.53 -1.23
CA PRO A 287 -13.71 -7.53 -1.95
C PRO A 287 -13.78 -8.27 -3.29
N GLU A 288 -14.57 -9.33 -3.41
CA GLU A 288 -14.76 -10.08 -4.66
C GLU A 288 -15.47 -9.25 -5.73
N GLN A 289 -16.52 -8.52 -5.34
CA GLN A 289 -17.21 -7.59 -6.24
C GLN A 289 -16.30 -6.42 -6.63
N ALA A 290 -15.50 -5.90 -5.69
CA ALA A 290 -14.52 -4.85 -5.97
C ALA A 290 -13.47 -5.33 -6.97
N LEU A 291 -13.04 -6.58 -6.82
CA LEU A 291 -12.14 -7.26 -7.75
C LEU A 291 -12.76 -7.38 -9.15
N ASP A 292 -14.02 -7.81 -9.27
CA ASP A 292 -14.72 -7.89 -10.56
C ASP A 292 -14.79 -6.52 -11.26
N GLU A 293 -15.12 -5.48 -10.51
CA GLU A 293 -15.17 -4.11 -11.02
C GLU A 293 -13.78 -3.58 -11.43
N LEU A 294 -12.72 -3.90 -10.68
CA LEU A 294 -11.35 -3.52 -11.05
C LEU A 294 -10.90 -4.21 -12.34
N VAL A 295 -11.20 -5.51 -12.49
CA VAL A 295 -10.89 -6.26 -13.72
C VAL A 295 -11.63 -5.67 -14.91
N GLY A 296 -12.94 -5.46 -14.78
CA GLY A 296 -13.75 -4.85 -15.83
C GLY A 296 -13.27 -3.44 -16.19
N TRP A 297 -12.96 -2.63 -15.18
CA TRP A 297 -12.44 -1.28 -15.42
C TRP A 297 -11.08 -1.29 -16.12
N ARG A 298 -10.16 -2.19 -15.75
CA ARG A 298 -8.86 -2.29 -16.44
C ARG A 298 -9.02 -2.67 -17.91
N ALA A 299 -9.96 -3.57 -18.22
CA ALA A 299 -10.27 -3.94 -19.60
C ALA A 299 -10.86 -2.78 -20.42
N SER A 300 -11.72 -1.95 -19.80
CA SER A 300 -12.37 -0.82 -20.48
C SER A 300 -11.51 0.45 -20.53
N ALA A 301 -10.53 0.62 -19.64
CA ALA A 301 -9.84 1.90 -19.48
C ALA A 301 -8.95 2.29 -20.67
N GLY A 302 -8.41 1.33 -21.43
CA GLY A 302 -7.32 1.60 -22.37
C GLY A 302 -6.08 2.18 -21.66
N LEU A 303 -4.88 2.06 -22.23
CA LEU A 303 -3.65 2.50 -21.56
C LEU A 303 -3.47 4.04 -21.48
N ALA A 304 -4.44 4.84 -21.92
CA ALA A 304 -4.30 6.29 -22.05
C ALA A 304 -5.06 7.07 -20.96
N VAL A 305 -4.32 7.81 -20.13
CA VAL A 305 -4.91 8.81 -19.21
C VAL A 305 -5.46 10.00 -20.03
N PRO A 306 -6.76 10.36 -19.91
CA PRO A 306 -7.35 11.47 -20.66
C PRO A 306 -6.62 12.80 -20.44
N TRP A 307 -6.42 13.58 -21.51
CA TRP A 307 -5.66 14.83 -21.50
C TRP A 307 -6.20 15.88 -20.52
N TRP A 308 -7.52 15.95 -20.33
CA TRP A 308 -8.15 16.89 -19.38
C TRP A 308 -7.74 16.61 -17.94
N ARG A 309 -7.41 15.36 -17.58
CA ARG A 309 -6.89 15.02 -16.26
C ARG A 309 -5.50 15.61 -16.04
N LYS A 310 -4.67 15.71 -17.10
CA LYS A 310 -3.38 16.43 -17.03
C LYS A 310 -3.57 17.92 -16.74
N CYS A 311 -4.63 18.54 -17.27
CA CYS A 311 -4.97 19.95 -16.98
C CYS A 311 -5.44 20.13 -15.53
N CYS A 312 -6.32 19.27 -15.00
CA CYS A 312 -6.72 19.30 -13.59
C CYS A 312 -5.53 19.13 -12.64
N ARG A 313 -4.52 18.32 -13.00
CA ARG A 313 -3.27 18.17 -12.23
C ARG A 313 -2.52 19.50 -12.05
N VAL A 314 -2.44 20.33 -13.09
CA VAL A 314 -1.75 21.64 -13.02
C VAL A 314 -2.47 22.60 -12.07
N ILE A 315 -3.80 22.57 -12.10
CA ILE A 315 -4.63 23.44 -11.25
C ILE A 315 -4.52 23.02 -9.78
N LEU A 316 -4.64 21.72 -9.46
CA LEU A 316 -4.55 21.25 -8.08
C LEU A 316 -3.16 21.43 -7.45
N ARG A 317 -2.08 21.31 -8.25
CA ARG A 317 -0.72 21.66 -7.79
C ARG A 317 -0.60 23.12 -7.36
N ARG A 318 -1.30 24.02 -8.05
CA ARG A 318 -1.28 25.46 -7.73
C ARG A 318 -2.23 25.84 -6.59
N VAL A 319 -3.31 25.09 -6.39
CA VAL A 319 -4.38 25.44 -5.42
C VAL A 319 -4.22 24.73 -4.08
N VAL A 320 -3.80 23.46 -4.05
CA VAL A 320 -3.83 22.62 -2.83
C VAL A 320 -2.44 22.51 -2.16
N GLY A 321 -1.38 23.04 -2.78
CA GLY A 321 -0.05 23.09 -2.15
C GLY A 321 0.45 21.71 -1.70
N VAL A 322 0.16 20.65 -2.48
CA VAL A 322 0.78 19.35 -2.25
C VAL A 322 2.25 19.49 -2.67
N ARG A 323 3.10 19.90 -1.71
CA ARG A 323 4.54 19.63 -1.74
C ARG A 323 4.77 18.14 -1.52
#